data_AF-A0A956EJ77-F1
#
_entry.id   AF-A0A956EJ77-F1
#
_cell.length_a   1.000
_cell.length_b   1.000
_cell.length_c   1.000
_cell.angle_alpha   90.00
_cell.angle_beta   90.00
_cell.angle_gamma   90.00
#
_symmetry.space_group_name_H-M   'P 1'
#
loop_
_entity.id
_entity.type
_entity.pdbx_description
1 polymer ?
#
loop_
_entity_poly.entity_id
_entity_poly.type
_entity_poly.pdbx_seq_one_letter_code
_entity_poly.pdbx_strand_id
1 'polypeptide(L)'
;RIRRFLGAGELAHNPELADALDDVIHPVVIKHPLSGREALYINPSFTLRFAGRSIVTSLPLLAYLYLHATRPAKVARFTWRPGSVALWDNRATWHYARNDYPGEARVMHRVTIAGCALRGSAPN
;
A
#
# COMPACT_ATOMS: atom_id res chain seq x y z
N ARG A 1 -13.90 7.44 -1.05
CA ARG A 1 -12.61 7.83 -0.42
C ARG A 1 -12.34 6.90 0.78
N ILE A 2 -11.08 6.66 1.15
CA ILE A 2 -10.66 5.87 2.32
C ILE A 2 -9.86 6.75 3.29
N ARG A 3 -9.82 6.38 4.57
CA ARG A 3 -8.84 6.89 5.55
C ARG A 3 -7.67 5.92 5.65
N ARG A 4 -6.44 6.43 5.59
CA ARG A 4 -5.21 5.66 5.77
C ARG A 4 -4.41 6.17 6.97
N PHE A 5 -3.78 5.23 7.68
CA PHE A 5 -2.67 5.51 8.58
C PHE A 5 -1.38 5.70 7.76
N LEU A 6 -0.53 6.66 8.11
CA LEU A 6 0.73 6.95 7.40
C LEU A 6 1.91 6.08 7.88
N GLY A 7 1.77 5.33 8.98
CA GLY A 7 2.91 4.91 9.81
C GLY A 7 3.54 3.52 9.64
N ALA A 8 3.58 2.91 8.45
CA ALA A 8 4.08 1.53 8.29
C ALA A 8 5.20 1.32 7.23
N GLY A 9 5.82 2.39 6.73
CA GLY A 9 6.90 2.28 5.74
C GLY A 9 8.23 2.92 6.12
N GLU A 10 8.18 4.12 6.70
CA GLU A 10 9.35 4.88 7.21
C GLU A 10 9.27 5.15 8.72
N LEU A 11 8.07 5.05 9.30
CA LEU A 11 7.80 5.38 10.70
C LEU A 11 7.72 4.17 11.63
N ALA A 12 7.85 2.96 11.10
CA ALA A 12 7.94 1.75 11.93
C ALA A 12 9.18 1.77 12.86
N HIS A 13 10.15 2.66 12.60
CA HIS A 13 11.31 2.91 13.45
C HIS A 13 11.16 4.13 14.37
N ASN A 14 10.03 4.83 14.32
CA ASN A 14 9.72 5.97 15.20
C ASN A 14 8.23 5.98 15.58
N PRO A 15 7.84 5.23 16.64
CA PRO A 15 6.44 5.09 17.05
C PRO A 15 5.79 6.42 17.46
N GLU A 16 6.56 7.39 17.99
CA GLU A 16 6.03 8.70 18.36
C GLU A 16 5.53 9.50 17.14
N LEU A 17 6.21 9.37 16.00
CA LEU A 17 5.81 10.03 14.76
C LEU A 17 4.64 9.31 14.07
N ALA A 18 4.43 8.01 14.36
CA ALA A 18 3.28 7.26 13.87
C ALA A 18 1.98 7.67 14.61
N ASP A 19 2.05 7.89 15.92
CA ASP A 19 0.92 8.35 16.74
C ASP A 19 0.59 9.84 16.53
N ALA A 20 1.56 10.65 16.08
CA ALA A 20 1.39 12.08 15.84
C ALA A 20 0.72 12.43 14.49
N LEU A 21 0.49 11.45 13.60
CA LEU A 21 -0.03 11.72 12.25
C LEU A 21 -1.54 11.50 12.16
N ASP A 22 -2.23 12.55 11.73
CA ASP A 22 -3.66 12.50 11.44
C ASP A 22 -4.00 11.53 10.30
N ASP A 23 -5.17 10.90 10.42
CA ASP A 23 -5.79 10.11 9.36
C ASP A 23 -5.87 10.91 8.04
N VAL A 24 -5.22 10.43 6.98
CA VAL A 24 -5.29 11.06 5.65
C VAL A 24 -6.37 10.41 4.79
N ILE A 25 -7.15 11.24 4.09
CA ILE A 25 -8.20 10.79 3.17
C ILE A 25 -7.66 10.67 1.74
N HIS A 26 -7.77 9.48 1.16
CA HIS A 26 -7.39 9.21 -0.23
C HIS A 26 -8.57 8.71 -1.09
N PRO A 27 -8.53 8.85 -2.42
CA PRO A 27 -9.44 8.14 -3.31
C PRO A 27 -9.29 6.62 -3.15
N VAL A 28 -10.40 5.88 -3.25
CA VAL A 28 -10.37 4.39 -3.25
C VAL A 28 -9.81 3.89 -4.57
N VAL A 29 -10.23 4.53 -5.66
CA VAL A 29 -9.76 4.27 -7.02
C VAL A 29 -9.07 5.54 -7.50
N ILE A 30 -7.80 5.40 -7.87
CA ILE A 30 -7.01 6.49 -8.43
C ILE A 30 -6.92 6.34 -9.95
N LYS A 31 -6.76 7.46 -10.66
CA LYS A 31 -6.32 7.46 -12.05
C LYS A 31 -4.80 7.57 -12.08
N HIS A 32 -4.12 6.55 -12.62
CA HIS A 32 -2.67 6.50 -12.68
C HIS A 32 -2.14 7.66 -13.54
N PRO A 33 -1.24 8.52 -13.03
CA PRO A 33 -0.91 9.79 -13.68
C PRO A 33 -0.20 9.62 -15.03
N LEU A 34 0.53 8.52 -15.24
CA LEU A 34 1.25 8.25 -16.49
C LEU A 34 0.41 7.42 -17.47
N SER A 35 -0.01 6.21 -17.07
CA SER A 35 -0.76 5.30 -17.93
C SER A 35 -2.25 5.64 -18.10
N GLY A 36 -2.82 6.52 -17.28
CA GLY A 36 -4.25 6.84 -17.28
C GLY A 36 -5.18 5.72 -16.76
N ARG A 37 -4.63 4.55 -16.44
CA ARG A 37 -5.37 3.37 -15.95
C ARG A 37 -5.91 3.60 -14.55
N GLU A 38 -7.03 2.97 -14.23
CA GLU A 38 -7.56 2.93 -12.88
C GLU A 38 -6.77 1.94 -12.02
N ALA A 39 -6.50 2.32 -10.76
CA ALA A 39 -5.89 1.44 -9.77
C ALA A 39 -6.63 1.53 -8.43
N LEU A 40 -6.78 0.38 -7.79
CA LEU A 40 -7.36 0.29 -6.46
C LEU A 40 -6.30 0.69 -5.41
N TYR A 41 -6.47 1.87 -4.81
CA TYR A 41 -5.52 2.48 -3.90
C TYR A 41 -5.90 2.26 -2.43
N ILE A 42 -6.11 1.00 -2.08
CA ILE A 42 -6.30 0.53 -0.70
C ILE A 42 -5.14 -0.40 -0.34
N ASN A 43 -4.97 -0.80 0.92
CA ASN A 43 -4.21 -2.00 1.30
C ASN A 43 -4.54 -2.40 2.76
N PRO A 44 -4.33 -3.67 3.14
CA PRO A 44 -4.64 -4.14 4.49
C PRO A 44 -3.82 -3.45 5.60
N SER A 45 -2.57 -3.06 5.32
CA SER A 45 -1.66 -2.52 6.36
C SER A 45 -1.91 -1.05 6.69
N PHE A 46 -2.52 -0.27 5.80
CA PHE A 46 -2.72 1.17 6.03
C PHE A 46 -4.17 1.61 5.99
N THR A 47 -5.05 0.88 5.29
CA THR A 47 -6.44 1.34 5.07
C THR A 47 -7.32 1.00 6.27
N LEU A 48 -7.81 2.03 6.95
CA LEU A 48 -8.60 1.88 8.18
C LEU A 48 -10.08 1.61 7.88
N ARG A 49 -10.68 2.48 7.05
CA ARG A 49 -12.11 2.48 6.73
C ARG A 49 -12.44 3.33 5.52
N PHE A 50 -13.64 3.18 4.98
CA PHE A 50 -14.18 4.13 4.01
C PHE A 50 -14.56 5.43 4.74
N ALA A 51 -14.32 6.57 4.07
CA ALA A 51 -14.75 7.86 4.61
C ALA A 51 -16.28 7.89 4.78
N GLY A 52 -16.76 8.43 5.90
CA GLY A 52 -18.20 8.46 6.23
C GLY A 52 -18.77 7.14 6.74
N ARG A 53 -17.95 6.10 6.93
CA ARG A 53 -18.35 4.80 7.48
C ARG A 53 -17.58 4.49 8.76
N SER A 54 -18.15 3.66 9.62
CA SER A 54 -17.43 3.08 10.75
C SER A 54 -16.47 1.98 10.25
N ILE A 55 -15.55 1.54 11.11
CA ILE A 55 -14.64 0.43 10.81
C ILE A 55 -15.46 -0.84 10.55
N VAL A 56 -16.43 -1.14 11.42
CA VAL A 56 -17.29 -2.33 11.35
C VAL A 56 -18.05 -2.40 10.03
N THR A 57 -18.65 -1.30 9.58
CA THR A 57 -19.40 -1.28 8.31
C THR A 57 -18.51 -1.22 7.08
N SER A 58 -17.24 -0.84 7.23
CA SER A 58 -16.26 -0.84 6.14
C SER A 58 -15.63 -2.21 5.91
N LEU A 59 -15.49 -3.00 6.98
CA LEU A 59 -14.71 -4.23 6.99
C LEU A 59 -15.14 -5.26 5.93
N PRO A 60 -16.45 -5.57 5.73
CA PRO A 60 -16.85 -6.61 4.77
C PRO A 60 -16.42 -6.27 3.34
N LEU A 61 -16.59 -5.02 2.92
CA LEU A 61 -16.21 -4.57 1.58
C LEU A 61 -14.69 -4.49 1.43
N LEU A 62 -13.97 -3.99 2.44
CA LEU A 62 -12.50 -3.98 2.41
C LEU A 62 -11.94 -5.41 2.30
N ALA A 63 -12.48 -6.35 3.09
CA ALA A 63 -12.07 -7.75 3.04
C ALA A 63 -12.28 -8.37 1.65
N TYR A 64 -13.45 -8.14 1.03
CA TYR A 64 -13.71 -8.57 -0.35
C TYR A 64 -12.69 -8.00 -1.34
N LEU A 65 -12.40 -6.70 -1.26
CA LEU A 65 -11.47 -6.03 -2.16
C LEU A 65 -10.03 -6.51 -1.96
N TYR A 66 -9.61 -6.76 -0.71
CA TYR A 66 -8.31 -7.34 -0.42
C TYR A 66 -8.17 -8.73 -1.02
N LEU A 67 -9.16 -9.61 -0.81
CA LEU A 67 -9.18 -10.95 -1.42
C LEU A 67 -9.15 -10.90 -2.94
N HIS A 68 -9.84 -9.94 -3.55
CA HIS A 68 -9.82 -9.75 -4.99
C HIS A 68 -8.46 -9.29 -5.54
N ALA A 69 -7.76 -8.42 -4.79
CA ALA A 69 -6.46 -7.91 -5.16
C ALA A 69 -5.32 -8.93 -4.96
N THR A 70 -5.46 -9.85 -4.01
CA THR A 70 -4.45 -10.86 -3.66
C THR A 70 -4.67 -12.24 -4.30
N ARG A 71 -5.57 -12.35 -5.28
CA ARG A 71 -5.76 -13.60 -6.04
C ARG A 71 -4.43 -14.07 -6.65
N PRO A 72 -4.12 -15.38 -6.67
CA PRO A 72 -2.84 -15.88 -7.15
C PRO A 72 -2.42 -15.38 -8.54
N ALA A 73 -3.38 -15.23 -9.46
CA ALA A 73 -3.15 -14.70 -10.81
C ALA A 73 -2.66 -13.23 -10.86
N LYS A 74 -2.74 -12.50 -9.75
CA LYS A 74 -2.29 -11.10 -9.60
C LYS A 74 -1.03 -10.97 -8.75
N VAL A 75 -0.48 -12.08 -8.26
CA VAL A 75 0.68 -12.08 -7.37
C VAL A 75 1.90 -12.53 -8.15
N ALA A 76 2.91 -11.68 -8.18
CA ALA A 76 4.25 -12.04 -8.61
C ALA A 76 5.13 -12.32 -7.38
N ARG A 77 5.97 -13.35 -7.47
CA ARG A 77 6.96 -13.65 -6.43
C ARG A 77 8.35 -13.38 -6.97
N PHE A 78 9.12 -12.60 -6.22
CA PHE A 78 10.51 -12.30 -6.53
C PHE A 78 11.44 -12.98 -5.54
N THR A 79 12.39 -13.76 -6.05
CA THR A 79 13.42 -14.43 -5.26
C THR A 79 14.73 -13.68 -5.40
N TRP A 80 15.15 -13.03 -4.32
CA TRP A 80 16.38 -12.26 -4.28
C TRP A 80 17.63 -13.14 -4.44
N ARG A 81 18.61 -12.60 -5.18
CA ARG A 81 19.99 -13.09 -5.27
C ARG A 81 20.95 -11.92 -5.07
N PRO A 82 22.23 -12.15 -4.72
CA PRO A 82 23.23 -11.08 -4.71
C PRO A 82 23.23 -10.29 -6.03
N GLY A 83 23.23 -8.96 -5.94
CA GLY A 83 23.15 -8.06 -7.10
C GLY A 83 21.75 -7.88 -7.71
N SER A 84 20.72 -8.53 -7.19
CA SER A 84 19.33 -8.32 -7.65
C SER A 84 18.83 -6.92 -7.29
N VAL A 85 18.07 -6.32 -8.20
CA VAL A 85 17.34 -5.08 -7.98
C VAL A 85 15.88 -5.29 -8.33
N ALA A 86 14.97 -4.85 -7.47
CA ALA A 86 13.55 -4.76 -7.76
C ALA A 86 13.16 -3.29 -7.90
N LEU A 87 12.48 -2.97 -9.00
CA LEU A 87 11.87 -1.67 -9.24
C LEU A 87 10.38 -1.87 -9.49
N TRP A 88 9.54 -1.12 -8.79
CA TRP A 88 8.09 -1.25 -8.90
C TRP A 88 7.39 0.11 -8.76
N ASP A 89 6.15 0.18 -9.26
CA ASP A 89 5.31 1.37 -9.16
C ASP A 89 4.45 1.32 -7.90
N ASN A 90 4.78 2.12 -6.88
CA ASN A 90 4.05 2.20 -5.62
C ASN A 90 2.57 2.63 -5.77
N ARG A 91 2.18 3.23 -6.91
CA ARG A 91 0.80 3.68 -7.14
C ARG A 91 -0.11 2.52 -7.55
N ALA A 92 0.45 1.47 -8.14
CA ALA A 92 -0.29 0.38 -8.76
C ALA A 92 0.04 -1.01 -8.19
N THR A 93 0.89 -1.09 -7.16
CA THR A 93 1.34 -2.37 -6.60
C THR A 93 1.27 -2.37 -5.07
N TRP A 94 0.96 -3.53 -4.52
CA TRP A 94 1.21 -3.84 -3.11
C TRP A 94 2.39 -4.79 -3.06
N HIS A 95 3.20 -4.67 -2.02
CA HIS A 95 4.27 -5.60 -1.74
C HIS A 95 4.27 -5.93 -0.24
N TYR A 96 4.81 -7.09 0.10
CA TYR A 96 5.05 -7.48 1.48
C TYR A 96 6.42 -8.15 1.57
N ALA A 97 7.15 -7.85 2.64
CA ALA A 97 8.40 -8.53 2.94
C ALA A 97 8.10 -9.91 3.52
N ARG A 98 8.76 -10.95 3.00
CA ARG A 98 8.68 -12.30 3.53
C ARG A 98 9.90 -12.55 4.41
N ASN A 99 9.67 -12.96 5.65
CA ASN A 99 10.74 -13.40 6.55
C ASN A 99 11.07 -14.88 6.27
N ASP A 100 11.84 -15.16 5.23
CA ASP A 100 12.20 -16.52 4.79
C ASP A 100 13.69 -16.87 4.94
N TYR A 101 14.37 -16.18 5.84
CA TYR A 101 15.81 -16.33 6.12
C TYR A 101 16.05 -16.44 7.65
N PRO A 102 15.52 -17.47 8.32
CA PRO A 102 15.60 -17.59 9.77
C PRO A 102 17.06 -17.75 10.23
N GLY A 103 17.48 -16.96 11.22
CA GLY A 103 18.84 -17.00 11.78
C GLY A 103 19.90 -16.30 10.94
N GLU A 104 19.54 -15.79 9.75
CA GLU A 104 20.46 -15.13 8.82
C GLU A 104 20.24 -13.62 8.78
N ALA A 105 21.32 -12.86 8.56
CA ALA A 105 21.22 -11.43 8.32
C ALA A 105 20.97 -11.15 6.83
N ARG A 106 19.97 -10.33 6.52
CA ARG A 106 19.74 -9.79 5.17
C ARG A 106 19.67 -8.27 5.22
N VAL A 107 20.69 -7.61 4.65
CA VAL A 107 20.73 -6.15 4.52
C VAL A 107 20.36 -5.75 3.10
N MET A 108 19.53 -4.72 2.98
CA MET A 108 19.05 -4.20 1.70
C MET A 108 19.04 -2.67 1.75
N HIS A 109 19.26 -2.05 0.60
CA HIS A 109 19.12 -0.60 0.45
C HIS A 109 17.86 -0.31 -0.37
N ARG A 110 17.09 0.68 0.08
CA ARG A 110 15.88 1.16 -0.60
C ARG A 110 16.02 2.64 -0.90
N VAL A 111 15.69 3.01 -2.13
CA VAL A 111 15.48 4.40 -2.54
C VAL A 111 14.01 4.53 -2.95
N THR A 112 13.36 5.57 -2.45
CA THR A 112 12.00 5.94 -2.86
C THR A 112 12.07 7.22 -3.66
N ILE A 113 11.43 7.24 -4.83
CA ILE A 113 11.32 8.46 -5.65
C ILE A 113 10.07 9.22 -5.21
N ALA A 114 10.20 10.54 -5.06
CA ALA A 114 9.09 11.41 -4.70
C ALA A 114 7.90 11.21 -5.64
N GLY A 115 6.71 11.07 -5.05
CA GLY A 115 5.46 10.89 -5.79
C GLY A 115 4.87 12.21 -6.29
N CYS A 116 3.65 12.11 -6.81
CA CYS A 116 2.82 13.26 -7.17
C CYS A 116 1.45 13.15 -6.47
N ALA A 117 0.67 14.22 -6.49
CA ALA A 117 -0.70 14.19 -6.01
C ALA A 117 -1.54 13.16 -6.82
N LEU A 118 -2.31 12.33 -6.11
CA LEU A 118 -3.19 11.33 -6.72
C LEU A 118 -4.61 11.86 -6.84
N ARG A 119 -5.22 11.68 -8.01
CA ARG A 119 -6.60 12.07 -8.30
C ARG A 119 -7.50 10.83 -8.32
N GLY A 120 -8.74 11.00 -7.86
CA GLY A 120 -9.77 9.96 -7.98
C GLY A 120 -10.17 9.74 -9.44
N SER A 121 -10.62 8.54 -9.78
CA SER A 121 -11.02 8.23 -11.15
C SER A 121 -12.43 8.73 -11.54
N ALA A 122 -13.34 8.86 -10.57
CA ALA A 122 -14.65 9.47 -10.81
C ALA A 122 -14.56 11.01 -10.74
N PRO A 123 -15.24 11.76 -11.63
CA PRO A 123 -15.57 13.15 -11.35
C PRO A 123 -16.45 13.20 -10.10
N ASN A 124 -16.25 14.22 -9.26
CA ASN A 124 -16.95 14.40 -7.98
C ASN A 124 -18.48 14.29 -8.11
#